data_AF-A0A7S0VP62-F1
#
_entry.id   AF-A0A7S0VP62-F1
#
_cell.length_a   1.000
_cell.length_b   1.000
_cell.length_c   1.000
_cell.angle_alpha   90.00
_cell.angle_beta   90.00
_cell.angle_gamma   90.00
#
_symmetry.space_group_name_H-M   'P 1'
#
loop_
_entity.id
_entity.type
_entity.pdbx_description
1 polymer ?
#
loop_
_entity_poly.entity_id
_entity_poly.type
_entity_poly.pdbx_seq_one_letter_code
_entity_poly.pdbx_strand_id
1 'polypeptide(L)'
;MIGKHIAQMAQDGPPTKRIRMSNDSLKQFLNKPKRQSSHQYSNRTNSYTLTVKELATDKLNDLVKTTWSPDLPKDALPAFSDDLVKRLYLEELNGGSSTPPILKRVMILEFSQYLERYLWPNFSATSSHEHVMSIILMANEKFRENSPAWTSFHSRPDMIPVFFEAIFSLLARRASLRLHERLAHLVFLINAFQSLEDDLVRPQVLRLVSLPLWAALSPGRLQLEMHHHPDWARRWRHALKKDQKAAAAAAKRGGGGTKSKGKTKEESRTESDMVSSSIDLNNNNN
;
A
#
# COMPACT_ATOMS: atom_id res chain seq x y z
N MET A 1 25.45 -10.34 37.00
CA MET A 1 24.24 -10.64 37.80
C MET A 1 23.03 -9.88 37.26
N ILE A 2 22.46 -10.29 36.12
CA ILE A 2 21.19 -9.73 35.58
C ILE A 2 20.26 -10.84 35.03
N GLY A 3 20.72 -12.10 34.97
CA GLY A 3 19.92 -13.24 34.49
C GLY A 3 19.06 -13.95 35.54
N LYS A 4 19.18 -13.63 36.84
CA LYS A 4 18.48 -14.34 37.93
C LYS A 4 17.25 -13.60 38.49
N HIS A 5 16.91 -12.41 37.99
CA HIS A 5 15.76 -11.64 38.50
C HIS A 5 14.54 -11.62 37.56
N ILE A 6 14.64 -12.20 36.36
CA ILE A 6 13.50 -12.32 35.44
C ILE A 6 12.80 -13.69 35.56
N ALA A 7 13.45 -14.71 36.13
CA ALA A 7 12.87 -16.04 36.32
C ALA A 7 11.94 -16.17 37.55
N GLN A 8 11.97 -15.20 38.49
CA GLN A 8 11.19 -15.27 39.74
C GLN A 8 9.79 -14.63 39.62
N MET A 9 9.48 -13.90 38.54
CA MET A 9 8.18 -13.24 38.34
C MET A 9 7.20 -14.04 37.48
N ALA A 10 7.55 -15.26 37.06
CA ALA A 10 6.70 -16.12 36.23
C ALA A 10 5.98 -17.24 37.02
N GLN A 11 6.01 -17.21 38.36
CA GLN A 11 5.43 -18.29 39.19
C GLN A 11 4.15 -17.93 39.96
N ASP A 12 3.71 -16.68 40.05
CA ASP A 12 2.50 -16.31 40.80
C ASP A 12 1.43 -15.69 39.88
N GLY A 13 0.70 -16.56 39.17
CA GLY A 13 -0.58 -16.24 38.53
C GLY A 13 -1.77 -16.77 39.36
N PRO A 14 -2.96 -16.13 39.30
CA PRO A 14 -4.10 -16.51 40.14
C PRO A 14 -4.67 -17.89 39.75
N PRO A 15 -5.33 -18.61 40.67
CA PRO A 15 -5.68 -20.02 40.48
C PRO A 15 -6.79 -20.17 39.44
N THR A 16 -6.48 -20.79 38.31
CA THR A 16 -7.49 -21.23 37.33
C THR A 16 -8.12 -22.53 37.84
N LYS A 17 -9.41 -22.49 38.18
CA LYS A 17 -10.21 -23.69 38.47
C LYS A 17 -10.25 -24.58 37.22
N ARG A 18 -9.51 -25.69 37.27
CA ARG A 18 -9.56 -26.74 36.25
C ARG A 18 -10.88 -27.50 36.39
N ILE A 19 -11.87 -27.19 35.55
CA ILE A 19 -13.09 -27.99 35.46
C ILE A 19 -12.72 -29.31 34.78
N ARG A 20 -12.61 -30.40 35.55
CA ARG A 20 -12.58 -31.77 35.00
C ARG A 20 -14.01 -32.16 34.63
N MET A 21 -14.32 -32.15 33.34
CA MET A 21 -15.54 -32.80 32.85
C MET A 21 -15.35 -34.32 32.91
N SER A 22 -16.34 -35.03 33.47
CA SER A 22 -16.40 -36.50 33.50
C SER A 22 -16.53 -37.06 32.08
N ASN A 23 -15.86 -38.18 31.79
CA ASN A 23 -15.93 -38.89 30.51
C ASN A 23 -17.35 -39.33 30.13
N ASP A 24 -18.29 -39.39 31.08
CA ASP A 24 -19.69 -39.71 30.80
C ASP A 24 -20.46 -38.53 30.17
N SER A 25 -20.06 -37.29 30.44
CA SER A 25 -20.65 -36.10 29.80
C SER A 25 -20.26 -35.99 28.32
N LEU A 26 -19.07 -36.48 27.94
CA LEU A 26 -18.62 -36.52 26.54
C LEU A 26 -19.40 -37.55 25.70
N LYS A 27 -19.74 -38.70 26.30
CA LYS A 27 -20.53 -39.74 25.63
C LYS A 27 -21.97 -39.29 25.37
N GLN A 28 -22.55 -38.47 26.25
CA GLN A 28 -23.90 -37.91 26.05
C GLN A 28 -23.97 -36.83 24.97
N PHE A 29 -22.86 -36.12 24.71
CA PHE A 29 -22.77 -35.15 23.60
C PHE A 29 -22.60 -35.83 22.24
N LEU A 30 -21.88 -36.95 22.18
CA LEU A 30 -21.59 -37.68 20.94
C LEU A 30 -22.77 -38.51 20.41
N ASN A 31 -23.79 -38.78 21.24
CA ASN A 31 -24.88 -39.69 20.90
C ASN A 31 -26.24 -39.02 20.62
N LYS A 32 -26.29 -37.72 20.29
CA LYS A 32 -27.53 -37.10 19.82
C LYS A 32 -27.75 -37.41 18.32
N PRO A 33 -28.93 -37.94 17.91
CA PRO A 33 -29.22 -38.22 16.52
C PRO A 33 -29.29 -36.91 15.71
N LYS A 34 -28.64 -36.89 14.54
CA LYS A 34 -28.67 -35.78 13.58
C LYS A 34 -30.12 -35.54 13.14
N ARG A 35 -30.72 -34.43 13.61
CA ARG A 35 -31.90 -33.85 12.96
C ARG A 35 -31.52 -33.45 11.54
N GLN A 36 -32.10 -34.12 10.55
CA GLN A 36 -32.08 -33.66 9.17
C GLN A 36 -32.84 -32.33 9.11
N SER A 37 -32.11 -31.22 9.09
CA SER A 37 -32.65 -29.94 8.62
C SER A 37 -32.18 -29.75 7.19
N SER A 38 -33.13 -29.75 6.26
CA SER A 38 -32.95 -29.35 4.87
C SER A 38 -32.69 -27.85 4.81
N HIS A 39 -31.49 -27.42 5.19
CA HIS A 39 -30.97 -26.12 4.79
C HIS A 39 -30.13 -26.36 3.54
N GLN A 40 -30.65 -25.94 2.40
CA GLN A 40 -29.87 -25.80 1.18
C GLN A 40 -28.68 -24.89 1.50
N TYR A 41 -27.52 -25.49 1.74
CA TYR A 41 -26.27 -24.77 1.65
C TYR A 41 -26.12 -24.41 0.18
N SER A 42 -26.44 -23.17 -0.16
CA SER A 42 -25.94 -22.58 -1.39
C SER A 42 -24.43 -22.80 -1.37
N ASN A 43 -23.93 -23.58 -2.33
CA ASN A 43 -22.50 -23.69 -2.58
C ASN A 43 -22.02 -22.27 -2.88
N ARG A 44 -21.46 -21.59 -1.88
CA ARG A 44 -20.55 -20.47 -2.11
C ARG A 44 -19.34 -21.08 -2.82
N THR A 45 -19.42 -21.13 -4.14
CA THR A 45 -18.29 -21.46 -5.00
C THR A 45 -17.13 -20.55 -4.62
N ASN A 46 -15.92 -21.11 -4.56
CA ASN A 46 -14.69 -20.37 -4.25
C ASN A 46 -14.60 -19.11 -5.14
N SER A 47 -14.86 -17.95 -4.55
CA SER A 47 -14.86 -16.65 -5.25
C SER A 47 -13.48 -16.20 -5.72
N TYR A 48 -12.44 -17.02 -5.47
CA TYR A 48 -11.03 -16.76 -5.75
C TYR A 48 -10.53 -17.46 -7.01
N THR A 49 -11.31 -18.35 -7.64
CA THR A 49 -10.87 -19.07 -8.85
C THR A 49 -11.42 -18.37 -10.09
N LEU A 50 -10.53 -17.84 -10.93
CA LEU A 50 -10.83 -17.33 -12.26
C LEU A 50 -10.58 -18.45 -13.27
N THR A 51 -11.62 -18.88 -14.00
CA THR A 51 -11.48 -19.91 -15.03
C THR A 51 -11.07 -19.30 -16.37
N VAL A 52 -10.36 -20.07 -17.20
CA VAL A 52 -10.01 -19.67 -18.57
C VAL A 52 -11.26 -19.32 -19.39
N LYS A 53 -12.38 -19.99 -19.16
CA LYS A 53 -13.66 -19.70 -19.82
C LYS A 53 -14.23 -18.35 -19.41
N GLU A 54 -14.30 -18.07 -18.11
CA GLU A 54 -14.76 -16.77 -17.59
C GLU A 54 -13.89 -15.62 -18.12
N LEU A 55 -12.57 -15.82 -18.12
CA LEU A 55 -11.63 -14.88 -18.69
C LEU A 55 -11.93 -14.67 -20.18
N ALA A 56 -12.05 -15.73 -20.98
CA ALA A 56 -12.27 -15.66 -22.43
C ALA A 56 -13.57 -14.93 -22.81
N THR A 57 -14.63 -15.09 -22.01
CA THR A 57 -15.94 -14.48 -22.25
C THR A 57 -16.08 -13.05 -21.75
N ASP A 58 -15.06 -12.51 -21.08
CA ASP A 58 -15.17 -11.19 -20.46
C ASP A 58 -15.22 -10.07 -21.50
N LYS A 59 -16.08 -9.07 -21.27
CA LYS A 59 -16.17 -7.84 -22.08
C LYS A 59 -14.83 -7.09 -22.18
N LEU A 60 -13.95 -7.24 -21.19
CA LEU A 60 -12.61 -6.63 -21.23
C LEU A 60 -11.73 -7.23 -22.31
N ASN A 61 -11.95 -8.48 -22.75
CA ASN A 61 -11.10 -9.06 -23.79
C ASN A 61 -11.22 -8.34 -25.13
N ASP A 62 -12.43 -7.92 -25.48
CA ASP A 62 -12.65 -7.18 -26.72
C ASP A 62 -11.98 -5.79 -26.64
N LEU A 63 -12.02 -5.17 -25.46
CA LEU A 63 -11.30 -3.93 -25.19
C LEU A 63 -9.77 -4.12 -25.24
N VAL A 64 -9.25 -5.19 -24.64
CA VAL A 64 -7.81 -5.52 -24.64
C VAL A 64 -7.34 -5.74 -26.07
N LYS A 65 -8.05 -6.55 -26.86
CA LYS A 65 -7.72 -6.84 -28.27
C LYS A 65 -7.61 -5.58 -29.11
N THR A 66 -8.40 -4.56 -28.79
CA THR A 66 -8.44 -3.30 -29.53
C THR A 66 -7.47 -2.24 -29.00
N THR A 67 -6.99 -2.36 -27.76
CA THR A 67 -6.27 -1.26 -27.08
C THR A 67 -4.84 -1.58 -26.65
N TRP A 68 -4.60 -2.71 -25.96
CA TRP A 68 -3.27 -3.07 -25.43
C TRP A 68 -2.93 -4.54 -25.56
N SER A 69 -3.47 -5.18 -26.61
CA SER A 69 -3.37 -6.62 -26.83
C SER A 69 -1.93 -7.13 -26.76
N PRO A 70 -1.70 -8.30 -26.14
CA PRO A 70 -0.39 -8.94 -26.17
C PRO A 70 0.06 -9.30 -27.59
N ASP A 71 -0.89 -9.59 -28.47
CA ASP A 71 -0.67 -10.19 -29.79
C ASP A 71 -0.43 -9.16 -30.90
N LEU A 72 -0.67 -7.87 -30.64
CA LEU A 72 -0.51 -6.81 -31.62
C LEU A 72 0.83 -6.06 -31.45
N PRO A 73 1.51 -5.71 -32.56
CA PRO A 73 2.65 -4.80 -32.52
C PRO A 73 2.27 -3.44 -31.95
N LYS A 74 3.18 -2.79 -31.20
CA LYS A 74 2.93 -1.48 -30.56
C LYS A 74 2.47 -0.41 -31.56
N ASP A 75 2.99 -0.43 -32.78
CA ASP A 75 2.68 0.58 -33.81
C ASP A 75 1.28 0.43 -34.41
N ALA A 76 0.64 -0.73 -34.22
CA ALA A 76 -0.72 -1.01 -34.67
C ALA A 76 -1.78 -0.71 -33.60
N LEU A 77 -1.37 -0.37 -32.38
CA LEU A 77 -2.27 -0.07 -31.27
C LEU A 77 -2.72 1.39 -31.29
N PRO A 78 -3.96 1.69 -30.82
CA PRO A 78 -4.43 3.06 -30.69
C PRO A 78 -3.53 3.88 -29.75
N ALA A 79 -3.55 5.20 -29.95
CA ALA A 79 -2.90 6.13 -29.03
C ALA A 79 -3.46 5.99 -27.60
N PHE A 80 -2.60 6.22 -26.62
CA PHE A 80 -2.96 6.15 -25.20
C PHE A 80 -4.10 7.11 -24.85
N SER A 81 -5.05 6.62 -24.05
CA SER A 81 -6.18 7.40 -23.53
C SER A 81 -6.21 7.35 -22.01
N ASP A 82 -5.99 8.51 -21.37
CA ASP A 82 -6.15 8.70 -19.92
C ASP A 82 -7.63 8.56 -19.50
N ASP A 83 -8.58 8.95 -20.36
CA ASP A 83 -10.02 8.78 -20.11
C ASP A 83 -10.41 7.30 -20.01
N LEU A 84 -9.73 6.42 -20.74
CA LEU A 84 -9.93 5.00 -20.61
C LEU A 84 -9.42 4.47 -19.26
N VAL A 85 -8.26 4.94 -18.79
CA VAL A 85 -7.72 4.57 -17.46
C VAL A 85 -8.70 4.99 -16.37
N LYS A 86 -9.24 6.22 -16.46
CA LYS A 86 -10.27 6.71 -15.53
C LYS A 86 -11.51 5.84 -15.53
N ARG A 87 -12.05 5.49 -16.72
CA ARG A 87 -13.20 4.58 -16.82
C ARG A 87 -12.93 3.22 -16.20
N LEU A 88 -11.80 2.59 -16.54
CA LEU A 88 -11.43 1.28 -15.99
C LEU A 88 -11.29 1.34 -14.47
N TYR A 89 -10.68 2.40 -13.96
CA TYR A 89 -10.55 2.58 -12.53
C TYR A 89 -11.91 2.74 -11.83
N LEU A 90 -12.79 3.61 -12.35
CA LEU A 90 -14.08 3.90 -11.73
C LEU A 90 -15.07 2.72 -11.85
N GLU A 91 -15.17 2.13 -13.02
CA GLU A 91 -16.16 1.10 -13.36
C GLU A 91 -15.70 -0.32 -13.00
N GLU A 92 -14.44 -0.66 -13.26
CA GLU A 92 -13.95 -2.05 -13.13
C GLU A 92 -13.21 -2.31 -11.83
N LEU A 93 -12.50 -1.29 -11.31
CA LEU A 93 -11.76 -1.39 -10.05
C LEU A 93 -12.55 -0.78 -8.87
N ASN A 94 -13.83 -0.46 -9.06
CA ASN A 94 -14.68 0.18 -8.05
C ASN A 94 -14.07 1.46 -7.46
N GLY A 95 -13.21 2.13 -8.23
CA GLY A 95 -12.55 3.37 -7.88
C GLY A 95 -13.49 4.56 -7.77
N GLY A 96 -14.81 4.41 -7.90
CA GLY A 96 -15.83 5.41 -7.52
C GLY A 96 -16.64 5.03 -6.27
N SER A 97 -16.54 3.78 -5.82
CA SER A 97 -17.36 3.19 -4.74
C SER A 97 -16.71 3.37 -3.37
N SER A 98 -17.45 3.08 -2.30
CA SER A 98 -16.90 2.86 -0.95
C SER A 98 -16.38 1.43 -0.75
N THR A 99 -16.84 0.50 -1.58
CA THR A 99 -16.47 -0.92 -1.55
C THR A 99 -15.12 -1.15 -2.22
N PRO A 100 -14.32 -2.13 -1.75
CA PRO A 100 -13.06 -2.49 -2.41
C PRO A 100 -13.30 -3.04 -3.84
N PRO A 101 -12.25 -3.03 -4.69
CA PRO A 101 -12.27 -3.66 -6.00
C PRO A 101 -12.71 -5.13 -5.91
N ILE A 102 -13.54 -5.56 -6.87
CA ILE A 102 -13.90 -6.97 -7.00
C ILE A 102 -12.69 -7.73 -7.50
N LEU A 103 -12.21 -8.70 -6.70
CA LEU A 103 -10.96 -9.41 -6.97
C LEU A 103 -10.88 -10.00 -8.38
N LYS A 104 -11.96 -10.64 -8.85
CA LYS A 104 -12.02 -11.20 -10.20
C LYS A 104 -11.74 -10.16 -11.30
N ARG A 105 -12.15 -8.89 -11.13
CA ARG A 105 -11.87 -7.82 -12.10
C ARG A 105 -10.39 -7.44 -12.10
N VAL A 106 -9.77 -7.39 -10.92
CA VAL A 106 -8.33 -7.14 -10.75
C VAL A 106 -7.52 -8.24 -11.43
N MET A 107 -7.89 -9.51 -11.21
CA MET A 107 -7.23 -10.68 -11.82
C MET A 107 -7.32 -10.66 -13.36
N ILE A 108 -8.48 -10.32 -13.92
CA ILE A 108 -8.65 -10.24 -15.39
C ILE A 108 -7.75 -9.15 -15.98
N LEU A 109 -7.67 -7.98 -15.34
CA LEU A 109 -6.81 -6.89 -15.79
C LEU A 109 -5.32 -7.26 -15.68
N GLU A 110 -4.91 -7.93 -14.61
CA GLU A 110 -3.53 -8.43 -14.45
C GLU A 110 -3.18 -9.43 -15.56
N PHE A 111 -4.04 -10.43 -15.81
CA PHE A 111 -3.83 -11.42 -16.86
C PHE A 111 -3.73 -10.77 -18.26
N SER A 112 -4.45 -9.67 -18.49
CA SER A 112 -4.38 -8.90 -19.73
C SER A 112 -3.10 -8.05 -19.89
N GLN A 113 -2.16 -8.12 -18.94
CA GLN A 113 -0.93 -7.31 -18.90
C GLN A 113 -1.20 -5.80 -18.88
N TYR A 114 -2.27 -5.39 -18.17
CA TYR A 114 -2.68 -3.99 -18.10
C TYR A 114 -1.58 -3.07 -17.55
N LEU A 115 -0.78 -3.56 -16.59
CA LEU A 115 0.32 -2.79 -16.02
C LEU A 115 1.45 -2.57 -17.03
N GLU A 116 1.95 -3.63 -17.63
CA GLU A 116 3.16 -3.65 -18.46
C GLU A 116 2.92 -3.03 -19.83
N ARG A 117 1.71 -3.19 -20.38
CA ARG A 117 1.41 -2.74 -21.75
C ARG A 117 0.68 -1.42 -21.82
N TYR A 118 -0.14 -1.08 -20.83
CA TYR A 118 -0.98 0.12 -20.91
C TYR A 118 -0.66 1.17 -19.85
N LEU A 119 -0.51 0.79 -18.59
CA LEU A 119 -0.30 1.77 -17.51
C LEU A 119 1.13 2.31 -17.46
N TRP A 120 2.12 1.44 -17.29
CA TRP A 120 3.50 1.85 -17.01
C TRP A 120 4.19 2.55 -18.19
N PRO A 121 4.06 2.07 -19.44
CA PRO A 121 4.63 2.77 -20.60
C PRO A 121 4.08 4.20 -20.76
N ASN A 122 2.86 4.47 -20.30
CA ASN A 122 2.20 5.77 -20.44
C ASN A 122 2.18 6.59 -19.14
N PHE A 123 2.86 6.12 -18.09
CA PHE A 123 2.97 6.88 -16.85
C PHE A 123 3.85 8.13 -17.04
N SER A 124 3.44 9.23 -16.43
CA SER A 124 4.13 10.53 -16.45
C SER A 124 3.92 11.28 -15.13
N ALA A 125 4.69 12.34 -14.90
CA ALA A 125 4.52 13.20 -13.71
C ALA A 125 3.14 13.88 -13.64
N THR A 126 2.44 14.00 -14.77
CA THR A 126 1.10 14.59 -14.89
C THR A 126 -0.01 13.54 -14.92
N SER A 127 0.32 12.26 -14.69
CA SER A 127 -0.67 11.18 -14.65
C SER A 127 -1.72 11.42 -13.58
N SER A 128 -2.95 11.01 -13.89
CA SER A 128 -4.13 11.19 -13.05
C SER A 128 -4.08 10.34 -11.77
N HIS A 129 -4.92 10.67 -10.79
CA HIS A 129 -5.08 9.91 -9.55
C HIS A 129 -5.45 8.45 -9.84
N GLU A 130 -6.37 8.27 -10.79
CA GLU A 130 -6.87 6.98 -11.25
C GLU A 130 -5.75 6.13 -11.84
N HIS A 131 -4.84 6.74 -12.61
CA HIS A 131 -3.67 6.05 -13.19
C HIS A 131 -2.73 5.55 -12.10
N VAL A 132 -2.36 6.39 -11.13
CA VAL A 132 -1.46 6.00 -10.04
C VAL A 132 -2.11 4.89 -9.20
N MET A 133 -3.39 5.02 -8.87
CA MET A 133 -4.14 4.01 -8.14
C MET A 133 -4.23 2.68 -8.89
N SER A 134 -4.47 2.71 -10.21
CA SER A 134 -4.48 1.49 -11.03
C SER A 134 -3.12 0.79 -11.01
N ILE A 135 -2.01 1.53 -11.08
CA ILE A 135 -0.65 0.94 -10.99
C ILE A 135 -0.46 0.26 -9.63
N ILE A 136 -0.82 0.93 -8.53
CA ILE A 136 -0.73 0.39 -7.16
C ILE A 136 -1.52 -0.92 -7.05
N LEU A 137 -2.76 -0.94 -7.56
CA LEU A 137 -3.62 -2.13 -7.52
C LEU A 137 -3.04 -3.29 -8.32
N MET A 138 -2.55 -3.04 -9.54
CA MET A 138 -1.94 -4.10 -10.36
C MET A 138 -0.64 -4.64 -9.74
N ALA A 139 0.20 -3.76 -9.19
CA ALA A 139 1.42 -4.19 -8.51
C ALA A 139 1.11 -5.07 -7.29
N ASN A 140 0.13 -4.67 -6.47
CA ASN A 140 -0.32 -5.48 -5.33
C ASN A 140 -0.88 -6.84 -5.76
N GLU A 141 -1.62 -6.90 -6.87
CA GLU A 141 -2.13 -8.16 -7.41
C GLU A 141 -0.99 -9.09 -7.82
N LYS A 142 0.06 -8.55 -8.47
CA LYS A 142 1.26 -9.34 -8.78
C LYS A 142 1.90 -9.92 -7.53
N PHE A 143 2.05 -9.14 -6.46
CA PHE A 143 2.53 -9.67 -5.17
C PHE A 143 1.62 -10.75 -4.59
N ARG A 144 0.30 -10.57 -4.68
CA ARG A 144 -0.69 -11.54 -4.18
C ARG A 144 -0.56 -12.90 -4.88
N GLU A 145 -0.25 -12.89 -6.17
CA GLU A 145 -0.03 -14.09 -7.00
C GLU A 145 1.43 -14.59 -6.96
N ASN A 146 2.31 -13.99 -6.14
CA ASN A 146 3.75 -14.24 -6.11
C ASN A 146 4.44 -14.06 -7.48
N SER A 147 3.87 -13.20 -8.32
CA SER A 147 4.43 -12.81 -9.61
C SER A 147 5.49 -11.70 -9.40
N PRO A 148 6.60 -11.68 -10.17
CA PRO A 148 7.63 -10.64 -10.04
C PRO A 148 7.08 -9.24 -10.36
N ALA A 149 6.64 -8.49 -9.35
CA ALA A 149 6.01 -7.19 -9.57
C ALA A 149 6.99 -6.14 -10.10
N TRP A 150 8.20 -6.05 -9.51
CA TRP A 150 9.17 -5.00 -9.83
C TRP A 150 9.75 -5.09 -11.24
N THR A 151 9.81 -6.29 -11.82
CA THR A 151 10.35 -6.49 -13.18
C THR A 151 9.56 -5.68 -14.22
N SER A 152 8.26 -5.47 -14.00
CA SER A 152 7.39 -4.64 -14.85
C SER A 152 7.91 -3.20 -14.96
N PHE A 153 8.49 -2.68 -13.88
CA PHE A 153 8.94 -1.31 -13.77
C PHE A 153 10.35 -1.08 -14.33
N HIS A 154 11.13 -2.14 -14.52
CA HIS A 154 12.50 -2.07 -15.06
C HIS A 154 12.56 -1.59 -16.51
N SER A 155 11.41 -1.57 -17.22
CA SER A 155 11.32 -1.03 -18.57
C SER A 155 11.51 0.50 -18.63
N ARG A 156 11.23 1.22 -17.54
CA ARG A 156 11.39 2.69 -17.42
C ARG A 156 11.90 3.08 -16.03
N PRO A 157 13.17 2.73 -15.68
CA PRO A 157 13.70 2.94 -14.33
C PRO A 157 13.81 4.42 -13.95
N ASP A 158 13.90 5.31 -14.94
CA ASP A 158 13.90 6.76 -14.81
C ASP A 158 12.59 7.32 -14.20
N MET A 159 11.47 6.61 -14.39
CA MET A 159 10.16 7.02 -13.87
C MET A 159 9.87 6.53 -12.46
N ILE A 160 10.64 5.58 -11.94
CA ILE A 160 10.44 5.05 -10.59
C ILE A 160 10.48 6.17 -9.53
N PRO A 161 11.48 7.06 -9.49
CA PRO A 161 11.47 8.16 -8.52
C PRO A 161 10.21 9.02 -8.63
N VAL A 162 9.79 9.38 -9.85
CA VAL A 162 8.59 10.19 -10.12
C VAL A 162 7.32 9.48 -9.63
N PHE A 163 7.25 8.17 -9.80
CA PHE A 163 6.13 7.35 -9.32
C PHE A 163 6.07 7.31 -7.79
N PHE A 164 7.21 7.14 -7.10
CA PHE A 164 7.25 7.19 -5.65
C PHE A 164 6.89 8.58 -5.09
N GLU A 165 7.30 9.67 -5.76
CA GLU A 165 6.82 11.02 -5.39
C GLU A 165 5.30 11.14 -5.51
N ALA A 166 4.69 10.56 -6.56
CA ALA A 166 3.24 10.55 -6.73
C ALA A 166 2.54 9.74 -5.61
N ILE A 167 3.11 8.59 -5.22
CA ILE A 167 2.63 7.78 -4.09
C ILE A 167 2.72 8.56 -2.77
N PHE A 168 3.83 9.26 -2.51
CA PHE A 168 3.99 10.05 -1.29
C PHE A 168 3.08 11.27 -1.27
N SER A 169 2.88 11.93 -2.41
CA SER A 169 1.90 13.00 -2.56
C SER A 169 0.46 12.52 -2.29
N LEU A 170 0.11 11.30 -2.71
CA LEU A 170 -1.17 10.68 -2.38
C LEU A 170 -1.28 10.37 -0.88
N LEU A 171 -0.21 9.87 -0.27
CA LEU A 171 -0.16 9.61 1.17
C LEU A 171 -0.30 10.89 2.00
N ALA A 172 0.30 12.01 1.55
CA ALA A 172 0.13 13.32 2.18
C ALA A 172 -1.33 13.78 2.18
N ARG A 173 -2.07 13.45 1.12
CA ARG A 173 -3.52 13.69 0.97
C ARG A 173 -4.37 12.50 1.41
N ARG A 174 -3.85 11.63 2.29
CA ARG A 174 -4.53 10.45 2.84
C ARG A 174 -5.99 10.69 3.23
N ALA A 175 -6.31 11.86 3.78
CA ALA A 175 -7.65 12.20 4.24
C ALA A 175 -8.68 12.17 3.09
N SER A 176 -8.29 12.51 1.86
CA SER A 176 -9.15 12.46 0.68
C SER A 176 -9.28 11.06 0.08
N LEU A 177 -8.44 10.11 0.48
CA LEU A 177 -8.52 8.73 0.01
C LEU A 177 -9.61 7.97 0.76
N ARG A 178 -10.30 7.07 0.07
CA ARG A 178 -11.23 6.11 0.67
C ARG A 178 -10.47 4.98 1.36
N LEU A 179 -11.17 4.25 2.23
CA LEU A 179 -10.56 3.23 3.06
C LEU A 179 -9.84 2.15 2.24
N HIS A 180 -10.47 1.63 1.18
CA HIS A 180 -9.83 0.60 0.34
C HIS A 180 -8.63 1.14 -0.45
N GLU A 181 -8.65 2.42 -0.87
CA GLU A 181 -7.48 3.05 -1.50
C GLU A 181 -6.33 3.19 -0.52
N ARG A 182 -6.61 3.58 0.74
CA ARG A 182 -5.60 3.66 1.81
C ARG A 182 -5.00 2.29 2.09
N LEU A 183 -5.82 1.24 2.14
CA LEU A 183 -5.36 -0.13 2.32
C LEU A 183 -4.49 -0.60 1.14
N ALA A 184 -4.89 -0.31 -0.10
CA ALA A 184 -4.10 -0.64 -1.28
C ALA A 184 -2.73 0.07 -1.26
N HIS A 185 -2.69 1.36 -0.91
CA HIS A 185 -1.43 2.09 -0.72
C HIS A 185 -0.56 1.47 0.37
N LEU A 186 -1.16 1.12 1.51
CA LEU A 186 -0.43 0.51 2.63
C LEU A 186 0.19 -0.83 2.23
N VAL A 187 -0.58 -1.70 1.57
CA VAL A 187 -0.09 -2.99 1.06
C VAL A 187 1.06 -2.77 0.07
N PHE A 188 0.94 -1.79 -0.81
CA PHE A 188 2.00 -1.45 -1.76
C PHE A 188 3.29 -1.00 -1.06
N LEU A 189 3.18 -0.13 -0.05
CA LEU A 189 4.33 0.31 0.73
C LEU A 189 4.95 -0.85 1.53
N ILE A 190 4.14 -1.74 2.10
CA ILE A 190 4.63 -2.95 2.76
C ILE A 190 5.46 -3.79 1.79
N ASN A 191 4.93 -4.06 0.59
CA ASN A 191 5.64 -4.79 -0.45
C ASN A 191 6.94 -4.08 -0.85
N ALA A 192 6.94 -2.75 -0.96
CA ALA A 192 8.14 -1.97 -1.26
C ALA A 192 9.21 -2.05 -0.15
N PHE A 193 8.81 -2.01 1.13
CA PHE A 193 9.73 -2.22 2.25
C PHE A 193 10.20 -3.67 2.40
N GLN A 194 9.45 -4.63 1.88
CA GLN A 194 9.84 -6.04 1.84
C GLN A 194 10.77 -6.36 0.67
N SER A 195 10.92 -5.46 -0.30
CA SER A 195 11.74 -5.63 -1.50
C SER A 195 12.99 -4.74 -1.54
N LEU A 196 13.73 -4.68 -0.43
CA LEU A 196 14.96 -3.87 -0.35
C LEU A 196 16.11 -4.43 -1.19
N GLU A 197 16.02 -5.67 -1.65
CA GLU A 197 16.95 -6.28 -2.60
C GLU A 197 16.89 -5.62 -3.98
N ASP A 198 15.77 -4.99 -4.34
CA ASP A 198 15.61 -4.29 -5.61
C ASP A 198 16.27 -2.91 -5.57
N ASP A 199 17.23 -2.68 -6.46
CA ASP A 199 18.03 -1.45 -6.49
C ASP A 199 17.22 -0.21 -6.94
N LEU A 200 16.09 -0.38 -7.64
CA LEU A 200 15.21 0.72 -8.03
C LEU A 200 14.35 1.17 -6.85
N VAL A 201 13.89 0.23 -6.02
CA VAL A 201 12.99 0.47 -4.89
C VAL A 201 13.73 0.93 -3.65
N ARG A 202 14.84 0.27 -3.31
CA ARG A 202 15.67 0.54 -2.12
C ARG A 202 15.90 2.03 -1.84
N PRO A 203 16.40 2.86 -2.79
CA PRO A 203 16.66 4.28 -2.52
C PRO A 203 15.38 5.10 -2.28
N GLN A 204 14.23 4.64 -2.79
CA GLN A 204 12.94 5.34 -2.66
C GLN A 204 12.31 5.10 -1.30
N VAL A 205 12.46 3.91 -0.72
CA VAL A 205 11.87 3.58 0.58
C VAL A 205 12.81 3.83 1.76
N LEU A 206 14.13 3.65 1.58
CA LEU A 206 15.09 3.88 2.66
C LEU A 206 15.22 5.36 3.06
N ARG A 207 14.89 6.30 2.16
CA ARG A 207 14.84 7.73 2.51
C ARG A 207 13.79 8.01 3.61
N LEU A 208 12.71 7.22 3.67
CA LEU A 208 11.62 7.39 4.63
C LEU A 208 12.00 6.95 6.05
N VAL A 209 12.92 6.00 6.16
CA VAL A 209 13.45 5.47 7.43
C VAL A 209 14.82 6.04 7.75
N SER A 210 15.08 7.26 7.29
CA SER A 210 16.32 7.98 7.53
C SER A 210 16.35 8.61 8.92
N LEU A 211 17.54 9.05 9.34
CA LEU A 211 17.75 9.66 10.65
C LEU A 211 16.73 10.77 10.98
N PRO A 212 16.35 11.70 10.06
CA PRO A 212 15.25 12.67 10.23
C PRO A 212 13.92 12.14 10.78
N LEU A 213 13.57 10.87 10.55
CA LEU A 213 12.37 10.23 11.10
C LEU A 213 12.30 10.34 12.63
N TRP A 214 13.45 10.46 13.29
CA TRP A 214 13.51 10.57 14.74
C TRP A 214 12.97 11.90 15.28
N ALA A 215 12.59 12.84 14.41
CA ALA A 215 11.82 14.04 14.78
C ALA A 215 10.46 13.66 15.39
N ALA A 216 9.93 12.50 15.02
CA ALA A 216 8.68 11.95 15.55
C ALA A 216 8.82 11.42 16.99
N LEU A 217 10.04 11.22 17.49
CA LEU A 217 10.26 10.71 18.84
C LEU A 217 10.00 11.80 19.87
N SER A 218 9.57 11.39 21.07
CA SER A 218 9.49 12.31 22.19
C SER A 218 10.89 12.89 22.51
N PRO A 219 10.99 14.16 22.92
CA PRO A 219 12.30 14.80 23.15
C PRO A 219 13.17 14.03 24.15
N GLY A 220 12.57 13.47 25.21
CA GLY A 220 13.28 12.65 26.20
C GLY A 220 13.80 11.34 25.62
N ARG A 221 13.03 10.66 24.75
CA ARG A 221 13.49 9.43 24.09
C ARG A 221 14.62 9.73 23.11
N LEU A 222 14.49 10.81 22.33
CA LEU A 222 15.54 11.25 21.41
C LEU A 222 16.85 11.52 22.16
N GLN A 223 16.81 12.25 23.27
CA GLN A 223 18.00 12.54 24.09
C GLN A 223 18.67 11.28 24.63
N LEU A 224 17.87 10.29 25.07
CA LEU A 224 18.39 9.01 25.55
C LEU A 224 19.16 8.27 24.44
N GLU A 225 18.58 8.14 23.25
CA GLU A 225 19.24 7.49 22.11
C GLU A 225 20.50 8.26 21.66
N MET A 226 20.47 9.60 21.71
CA MET A 226 21.64 10.45 21.40
C MET A 226 22.75 10.31 22.45
N HIS A 227 22.40 10.09 23.71
CA HIS A 227 23.37 9.84 24.78
C HIS A 227 24.06 8.48 24.61
N HIS A 228 23.31 7.44 24.24
CA HIS A 228 23.88 6.12 23.97
C HIS A 228 24.77 6.10 22.72
N HIS A 229 24.49 6.97 21.73
CA HIS A 229 25.22 7.03 20.46
C HIS A 229 25.62 8.46 20.08
N PRO A 230 26.68 9.03 20.67
CA PRO A 230 27.07 10.43 20.49
C PRO A 230 27.41 10.82 19.04
N ASP A 231 27.87 9.87 18.22
CA ASP A 231 28.13 10.10 16.78
C ASP A 231 26.85 10.36 15.97
N TRP A 232 25.70 9.93 16.46
CA TRP A 232 24.40 10.15 15.80
C TRP A 232 23.93 11.58 16.01
N ALA A 233 24.27 12.22 17.13
CA ALA A 233 23.90 13.60 17.42
C ALA A 233 24.48 14.60 16.41
N ARG A 234 25.68 14.33 15.88
CA ARG A 234 26.27 15.15 14.81
C ARG A 234 25.55 14.96 13.48
N ARG A 235 25.28 13.71 13.10
CA ARG A 235 24.57 13.35 11.87
C ARG A 235 23.13 13.84 11.87
N TRP A 236 22.44 13.73 13.01
CA TRP A 236 21.07 14.22 13.23
C TRP A 236 20.99 15.74 13.02
N ARG A 237 21.87 16.51 13.67
CA ARG A 237 21.93 17.98 13.47
C ARG A 237 22.22 18.37 12.03
N HIS A 238 23.10 17.64 11.35
CA HIS A 238 23.39 17.90 9.94
C HIS A 238 22.18 17.60 9.04
N ALA A 239 21.50 16.48 9.28
CA ALA A 239 20.30 16.08 8.54
C ALA A 239 19.18 17.12 8.70
N LEU A 240 18.89 17.54 9.93
CA LEU A 240 17.86 18.56 10.20
C LEU A 240 18.20 19.90 9.51
N LYS A 241 19.48 20.31 9.52
CA LYS A 241 19.91 21.53 8.83
C LYS A 241 19.78 21.42 7.30
N LYS A 242 19.99 20.22 6.74
CA LYS A 242 19.79 19.95 5.30
C LYS A 242 18.31 20.07 4.95
N ASP A 243 17.43 19.49 5.75
CA ASP A 243 15.97 19.51 5.52
C ASP A 243 15.40 20.93 5.65
N GLN A 244 15.83 21.70 6.65
CA GLN A 244 15.46 23.12 6.78
C GLN A 244 15.89 23.95 5.56
N LYS A 245 17.07 23.69 5.02
CA LYS A 245 17.54 24.35 3.78
C LYS A 245 16.73 23.92 2.57
N ALA A 246 16.39 22.64 2.44
CA ALA A 246 15.56 22.13 1.36
C ALA A 246 14.14 22.73 1.40
N ALA A 247 13.52 22.78 2.58
CA ALA A 247 12.22 23.41 2.79
C ALA A 247 12.25 24.91 2.48
N ALA A 248 13.29 25.64 2.92
CA ALA A 248 13.47 27.06 2.60
C ALA A 248 13.69 27.31 1.10
N ALA A 249 14.41 26.42 0.40
CA ALA A 249 14.61 26.50 -1.05
C ALA A 249 13.31 26.22 -1.83
N ALA A 250 12.52 25.25 -1.38
CA ALA A 250 11.20 24.96 -1.96
C ALA A 250 10.24 26.15 -1.78
N ALA A 251 10.21 26.75 -0.59
CA ALA A 251 9.40 27.95 -0.30
C ALA A 251 9.79 29.16 -1.18
N LYS A 252 11.08 29.33 -1.49
CA LYS A 252 11.56 30.40 -2.39
C LYS A 252 11.21 30.15 -3.86
N ARG A 253 11.17 28.88 -4.30
CA ARG A 253 10.78 28.51 -5.67
C ARG A 253 9.28 28.67 -5.94
N GLY A 254 8.42 28.45 -4.93
CA GLY A 254 6.98 28.70 -5.02
C GLY A 254 6.55 30.16 -4.90
N GLY A 255 7.46 31.08 -4.54
CA GLY A 255 7.17 32.50 -4.31
C GLY A 255 7.27 33.41 -5.54
N GLY A 256 7.63 32.88 -6.71
CA GLY A 256 7.79 33.65 -7.95
C GLY A 256 6.67 33.41 -8.95
N GLY A 257 5.52 34.08 -8.80
CA GLY A 257 4.52 34.17 -9.87
C GLY A 257 3.06 34.24 -9.42
N THR A 258 2.47 35.43 -9.59
CA THR A 258 1.02 35.74 -9.68
C THR A 258 0.11 35.47 -8.47
N LYS A 259 -0.36 36.58 -7.87
CA LYS A 259 -1.50 36.66 -6.95
C LYS A 259 -2.76 36.07 -7.61
N SER A 260 -3.26 34.95 -7.08
CA SER A 260 -4.67 34.59 -7.12
C SER A 260 -5.07 33.90 -5.81
N LYS A 261 -6.29 34.20 -5.37
CA LYS A 261 -6.85 33.95 -4.04
C LYS A 261 -6.90 32.46 -3.67
N GLY A 262 -6.55 32.19 -2.41
CA GLY A 262 -7.11 31.12 -1.59
C GLY A 262 -6.74 29.69 -1.96
N LYS A 263 -5.62 29.17 -1.42
CA LYS A 263 -5.46 27.73 -1.21
C LYS A 263 -4.52 27.44 -0.04
N THR A 264 -4.88 26.36 0.65
CA THR A 264 -4.53 25.95 2.01
C THR A 264 -3.04 25.65 2.20
N LYS A 265 -2.54 25.95 3.39
CA LYS A 265 -1.14 25.91 3.86
C LYS A 265 -0.56 24.48 4.02
N GLU A 266 -0.94 23.54 3.16
CA GLU A 266 -0.70 22.09 3.36
C GLU A 266 0.42 21.51 2.46
N GLU A 267 0.95 22.30 1.51
CA GLU A 267 1.87 21.83 0.45
C GLU A 267 3.37 21.80 0.80
N SER A 268 3.79 21.94 2.08
CA SER A 268 5.23 21.95 2.44
C SER A 268 5.63 21.02 3.58
N ARG A 269 4.93 19.88 3.73
CA ARG A 269 5.35 18.83 4.69
C ARG A 269 6.52 18.02 4.13
N THR A 270 7.55 17.80 4.95
CA THR A 270 8.65 16.90 4.58
C THR A 270 8.15 15.45 4.57
N GLU A 271 8.77 14.56 3.77
CA GLU A 271 8.41 13.13 3.71
C GLU A 271 8.41 12.47 5.11
N SER A 272 9.32 12.89 5.99
CA SER A 272 9.40 12.45 7.39
C SER A 272 8.18 12.88 8.23
N ASP A 273 7.66 14.10 7.99
CA ASP A 273 6.43 14.58 8.63
C ASP A 273 5.20 13.81 8.14
N MET A 274 5.22 13.28 6.91
CA MET A 274 4.13 12.47 6.36
C MET A 274 4.02 11.12 7.07
N VAL A 275 5.15 10.48 7.37
CA VAL A 275 5.19 9.22 8.15
C VAL A 275 4.73 9.48 9.59
N SER A 276 5.24 10.55 10.21
CA SER A 276 4.91 10.92 11.59
C SER A 276 3.42 11.24 11.76
N SER A 277 2.86 12.07 10.87
CA SER A 277 1.43 12.42 10.90
C SER A 277 0.51 11.22 10.65
N SER A 278 1.01 10.16 10.01
CA SER A 278 0.23 8.92 9.83
C SER A 278 0.11 8.12 11.12
N ILE A 279 1.08 8.25 12.03
CA ILE A 279 1.11 7.60 13.34
C ILE A 279 0.24 8.35 14.34
N ASP A 280 0.29 9.68 14.36
CA ASP A 280 -0.39 10.53 15.35
C ASP A 280 -1.93 10.40 15.34
N LEU A 281 -2.54 10.14 14.19
CA LEU A 281 -4.00 9.98 14.09
C LEU A 281 -4.53 8.69 14.73
N ASN A 282 -3.67 7.69 14.98
CA ASN A 282 -4.09 6.44 15.60
C ASN A 282 -4.11 6.51 17.13
N ASN A 283 -3.54 7.58 17.71
CA ASN A 283 -3.43 7.76 19.16
C ASN A 283 -4.53 8.68 19.74
N ASN A 284 -5.36 9.28 18.89
CA ASN A 284 -6.46 10.18 19.28
C ASN A 284 -7.85 9.49 19.30
N ASN A 285 -7.87 8.16 19.25
CA ASN A 285 -9.10 7.36 19.20
C ASN A 285 -9.20 6.33 20.35
N ASN A 286 -8.61 6.64 21.51
CA ASN A 286 -8.78 5.88 22.75
C ASN A 286 -9.18 6.82 23.89
#